data_AF-A0A530QHK6-F1
#
_entry.id   AF-A0A530QHK6-F1
#
_cell.length_a   1.000
_cell.length_b   1.000
_cell.length_c   1.000
_cell.angle_alpha   90.00
_cell.angle_beta   90.00
_cell.angle_gamma   90.00
#
_symmetry.space_group_name_H-M   'P 1'
#
loop_
_entity.id
_entity.type
_entity.pdbx_description
1 polymer ?
#
loop_
_entity_poly.entity_id
_entity_poly.type
_entity_poly.pdbx_seq_one_letter_code
_entity_poly.pdbx_strand_id
1 'polypeptide(L)'
;VRPDVTAPQTVRLAMWIYGLPAALRSGGLGRFSKAMRGAEELLGWPRDPAPVKAQWPALAEIAGIALRERISLQAASTRDIEWNGPEELF
;
A
#
# COMPACT_ATOMS: atom_id res chain seq x y z
N VAL A 1 -8.73 -14.42 -20.79
CA VAL A 1 -9.43 -14.74 -19.51
C VAL A 1 -9.91 -13.42 -18.92
N ARG A 2 -11.20 -13.29 -18.56
CA ARG A 2 -11.70 -12.10 -17.84
C ARG A 2 -11.40 -12.28 -16.35
N PRO A 3 -10.94 -11.24 -15.63
CA PRO A 3 -10.73 -11.34 -14.21
C PRO A 3 -12.06 -11.64 -13.50
N ASP A 4 -12.08 -12.68 -12.69
CA ASP A 4 -13.25 -13.10 -11.90
C ASP A 4 -13.31 -12.27 -10.62
N VAL A 5 -13.75 -11.02 -10.76
CA VAL A 5 -13.80 -10.04 -9.67
C VAL A 5 -15.24 -9.56 -9.54
N THR A 6 -15.91 -10.00 -8.48
CA THR A 6 -17.35 -9.75 -8.23
C THR A 6 -17.61 -8.53 -7.35
N ALA A 7 -16.57 -8.03 -6.67
CA ALA A 7 -16.59 -6.85 -5.81
C ALA A 7 -15.30 -6.02 -5.98
N PRO A 8 -15.30 -4.72 -5.64
CA PRO A 8 -14.07 -3.92 -5.62
C PRO A 8 -12.98 -4.58 -4.77
N GLN A 9 -11.76 -4.66 -5.30
CA GLN A 9 -10.60 -5.19 -4.59
C GLN A 9 -9.71 -4.04 -4.13
N THR A 10 -9.12 -4.15 -2.95
CA THR A 10 -8.18 -3.18 -2.40
C THR A 10 -7.02 -3.87 -1.71
N VAL A 11 -5.89 -3.17 -1.59
CA VAL A 11 -4.83 -3.53 -0.64
C VAL A 11 -5.02 -2.68 0.60
N ARG A 12 -5.57 -3.24 1.69
CA ARG A 12 -5.96 -2.45 2.88
C ARG A 12 -4.78 -1.74 3.51
N LEU A 13 -3.59 -2.34 3.49
CA LEU A 13 -2.39 -1.71 4.02
C LEU A 13 -2.05 -0.41 3.26
N ALA A 14 -2.11 -0.44 1.92
CA ALA A 14 -1.91 0.75 1.10
C ALA A 14 -2.99 1.81 1.34
N MET A 15 -4.24 1.40 1.53
CA MET A 15 -5.33 2.32 1.91
C MET A 15 -5.03 3.04 3.24
N TRP A 16 -4.50 2.34 4.24
CA TRP A 16 -4.12 2.97 5.50
C TRP A 16 -2.93 3.93 5.35
N ILE A 17 -1.90 3.56 4.59
CA ILE A 17 -0.67 4.35 4.47
C ILE A 17 -0.89 5.60 3.61
N TYR A 18 -1.60 5.48 2.48
CA TYR A 18 -1.76 6.58 1.52
C TYR A 18 -3.18 7.17 1.55
N GLY A 19 -4.20 6.32 1.64
CA GLY A 19 -5.60 6.73 1.55
C GLY A 19 -6.10 7.46 2.80
N LEU A 20 -5.73 7.00 4.00
CA LEU A 20 -6.18 7.64 5.25
C LEU A 20 -5.65 9.07 5.39
N PRO A 21 -4.35 9.37 5.23
CA PRO A 21 -3.86 10.75 5.32
C PRO A 21 -4.51 11.69 4.31
N ALA A 22 -4.74 11.21 3.07
CA ALA A 22 -5.45 11.98 2.05
C ALA A 22 -6.91 12.24 2.43
N ALA A 23 -7.61 11.25 2.99
CA ALA A 23 -8.99 11.39 3.46
C ALA A 23 -9.10 12.35 4.65
N LEU A 24 -8.12 12.36 5.56
CA LEU A 24 -8.05 13.32 6.67
C LEU A 24 -7.88 14.76 6.16
N ARG A 25 -6.95 14.99 5.22
CA ARG A 25 -6.68 16.31 4.65
C ARG A 25 -7.85 16.89 3.86
N SER A 26 -8.64 16.03 3.23
CA SER A 26 -9.78 16.42 2.37
C SER A 26 -11.15 16.37 3.07
N GLY A 27 -11.20 15.96 4.35
CA GLY A 27 -12.47 15.73 5.06
C GLY A 27 -13.28 14.52 4.54
N GLY A 28 -12.68 13.66 3.72
CA GLY A 28 -13.32 12.54 3.02
C GLY A 28 -13.48 11.25 3.82
N LEU A 29 -13.42 11.28 5.16
CA LEU A 29 -13.41 10.08 6.02
C LEU A 29 -14.63 9.16 5.81
N GLY A 30 -15.81 9.72 5.55
CA GLY A 30 -17.01 8.92 5.27
C GLY A 30 -16.87 8.06 4.01
N ARG A 31 -16.30 8.62 2.94
CA ARG A 31 -16.02 7.90 1.69
C ARG A 31 -14.92 6.86 1.87
N PHE A 32 -13.86 7.20 2.60
CA PHE A 32 -12.79 6.27 2.95
C PHE A 32 -13.34 5.06 3.73
N SER A 33 -14.16 5.32 4.75
CA SER A 33 -14.77 4.27 5.58
C SER A 33 -15.70 3.36 4.78
N LYS A 34 -16.49 3.92 3.84
CA LYS A 34 -17.32 3.15 2.91
C LYS A 34 -16.47 2.27 1.99
N ALA A 35 -15.37 2.79 1.45
CA ALA A 35 -14.44 2.02 0.61
C ALA A 35 -13.78 0.88 1.38
N MET A 36 -13.32 1.13 2.62
CA MET A 36 -12.71 0.10 3.48
C MET A 36 -13.65 -1.04 3.84
N ARG A 37 -14.95 -0.77 3.97
CA ARG A 37 -15.97 -1.80 4.25
C ARG A 37 -16.47 -2.53 3.00
N GLY A 38 -16.53 -1.83 1.87
CA GLY A 38 -17.10 -2.36 0.62
C GLY A 38 -16.11 -3.05 -0.30
N ALA A 39 -14.82 -3.05 0.03
CA ALA A 39 -13.78 -3.66 -0.77
C ALA A 39 -13.20 -4.92 -0.10
N GLU A 40 -12.98 -5.95 -0.92
CA GLU A 40 -12.27 -7.16 -0.54
C GLU A 40 -10.76 -6.93 -0.52
N GLU A 41 -10.04 -7.72 0.29
CA GLU A 41 -8.57 -7.65 0.34
C GLU A 41 -8.00 -8.45 -0.83
N LEU A 42 -7.32 -7.76 -1.75
CA LEU A 42 -6.75 -8.33 -2.96
C LEU A 42 -5.77 -9.47 -2.66
N LEU A 43 -5.05 -9.38 -1.54
CA LEU A 43 -4.09 -10.39 -1.10
C LEU A 43 -4.72 -11.54 -0.32
N GLY A 44 -6.00 -11.45 0.00
CA GLY A 44 -6.75 -12.45 0.73
C GLY A 44 -7.25 -13.55 -0.20
N TRP A 45 -6.38 -14.48 -0.58
CA TRP A 45 -6.78 -15.59 -1.43
C TRP A 45 -7.27 -16.79 -0.60
N PRO A 46 -8.42 -17.42 -0.94
CA PRO A 46 -8.88 -18.62 -0.26
C PRO A 46 -7.85 -19.73 -0.41
N ARG A 47 -7.32 -20.21 0.73
CA ARG A 47 -6.28 -21.25 0.85
C ARG A 47 -4.84 -20.82 0.55
N ASP A 48 -4.57 -19.52 0.41
CA ASP A 48 -3.19 -19.01 0.37
C ASP A 48 -3.01 -17.73 1.23
N PRO A 49 -2.68 -17.87 2.52
CA PRO A 49 -2.41 -16.74 3.40
C PRO A 49 -0.97 -16.21 3.27
N ALA A 50 -0.12 -16.82 2.45
CA ALA A 50 1.29 -16.46 2.35
C ALA A 50 1.51 -15.00 1.88
N PRO A 51 0.77 -14.45 0.89
CA PRO A 51 0.93 -13.07 0.45
C PRO A 51 0.66 -12.05 1.56
N VAL A 52 -0.35 -12.28 2.39
CA VAL A 52 -0.67 -11.41 3.54
C VAL A 52 0.46 -11.43 4.57
N LYS A 53 1.02 -12.61 4.86
CA LYS A 53 2.13 -12.74 5.82
C LYS A 53 3.42 -12.12 5.29
N ALA A 54 3.67 -12.22 3.99
CA ALA A 54 4.85 -11.65 3.33
C ALA A 54 4.90 -10.11 3.37
N GLN A 55 3.77 -9.44 3.62
CA GLN A 55 3.76 -7.98 3.76
C GLN A 55 4.57 -7.49 4.97
N TRP A 56 4.59 -8.25 6.07
CA TRP A 56 5.27 -7.85 7.29
C TRP A 56 6.80 -7.82 7.18
N PRO A 57 7.48 -8.86 6.69
CA PRO A 57 8.93 -8.79 6.48
C PRO A 57 9.31 -7.73 5.45
N ALA A 58 8.54 -7.59 4.36
CA ALA A 58 8.80 -6.54 3.36
C ALA A 58 8.66 -5.12 3.96
N LEU A 59 7.63 -4.89 4.77
CA LEU A 59 7.47 -3.61 5.48
C LEU A 59 8.59 -3.37 6.49
N ALA A 60 9.01 -4.40 7.22
CA ALA A 60 10.11 -4.32 8.19
C ALA A 60 11.45 -4.00 7.50
N GLU A 61 11.70 -4.58 6.33
CA GLU A 61 12.87 -4.30 5.50
C GLU A 61 12.90 -2.83 5.05
N ILE A 62 11.81 -2.35 4.44
CA ILE A 62 11.68 -0.96 4.00
C ILE A 62 11.84 0.01 5.18
N ALA A 63 11.21 -0.29 6.33
CA ALA A 63 11.33 0.53 7.53
C ALA A 63 12.76 0.52 8.11
N GLY A 64 13.43 -0.63 8.08
CA GLY A 64 14.82 -0.78 8.50
C GLY A 64 15.79 0.03 7.63
N ILE A 65 15.61 0.00 6.31
CA ILE A 65 16.37 0.81 5.36
C ILE A 65 16.11 2.29 5.60
N ALA A 66 14.84 2.70 5.69
CA ALA A 66 14.47 4.09 5.95
C ALA A 66 15.10 4.64 7.24
N LEU A 67 15.12 3.84 8.32
CA LEU A 67 15.71 4.22 9.59
C LEU A 67 17.24 4.29 9.53
N ARG A 68 17.89 3.27 8.94
CA ARG A 68 19.36 3.18 8.83
C ARG A 68 19.94 4.30 7.96
N GLU A 69 19.26 4.61 6.86
CA GLU A 69 19.71 5.59 5.87
C GLU A 69 19.10 6.99 6.10
N ARG A 70 18.18 7.13 7.06
CA ARG A 70 17.46 8.37 7.39
C ARG A 70 16.74 8.99 6.18
N ILE A 71 16.11 8.15 5.38
CA ILE A 71 15.34 8.54 4.19
C ILE A 71 13.85 8.24 4.38
N SER A 72 13.00 8.78 3.50
CA SER A 72 11.56 8.49 3.56
C SER A 72 11.29 7.01 3.25
N LEU A 73 10.16 6.48 3.74
CA LEU A 73 9.72 5.10 3.43
C LEU A 73 9.57 4.87 1.91
N GLN A 74 9.15 5.91 1.17
CA GLN A 74 9.04 5.86 -0.29
C GLN A 74 10.40 5.77 -0.98
N ALA A 75 11.39 6.55 -0.52
CA ALA A 75 12.75 6.47 -1.02
C ALA A 75 13.38 5.11 -0.69
N ALA A 76 13.12 4.58 0.51
CA ALA A 76 13.57 3.24 0.89
C ALA A 76 12.91 2.13 0.05
N SER A 77 11.61 2.22 -0.24
CA SER A 77 10.90 1.20 -1.04
C SER A 77 11.28 1.18 -2.51
N THR A 78 11.93 2.23 -3.01
CA THR A 78 12.33 2.38 -4.42
C THR A 78 13.84 2.31 -4.61
N ARG A 79 14.61 2.15 -3.52
CA ARG A 79 16.08 2.19 -3.53
C ARG A 79 16.71 1.13 -4.45
N ASP A 80 16.15 -0.08 -4.46
CA ASP A 80 16.65 -1.21 -5.24
C ASP A 80 16.00 -1.30 -6.62
N ILE A 81 15.14 -0.35 -6.99
CA ILE A 81 14.59 -0.25 -8.33
C ILE A 81 15.61 0.55 -9.15
N GLU A 82 16.18 -0.07 -10.18
CA GLU A 82 17.17 0.54 -11.09
C GLU A 82 16.64 1.78 -11.85
N TRP A 83 15.36 2.08 -11.69
CA TRP A 83 14.68 3.23 -12.25
C TRP A 83 14.43 4.30 -11.17
N ASN A 84 15.35 5.27 -11.09
CA ASN A 84 15.05 6.57 -10.52
C ASN A 84 14.38 7.39 -11.64
N GLY A 85 13.05 7.42 -11.67
CA GLY A 85 12.33 8.33 -12.58
C GLY A 85 12.82 9.77 -12.39
N PRO A 86 12.60 10.67 -13.37
CA PRO A 86 13.05 12.06 -13.22
C PRO A 86 12.48 12.63 -11.92
N GLU A 87 13.37 13.14 -11.06
CA GLU A 87 12.97 13.96 -9.92
C GLU A 87 12.21 15.17 -10.49
N GLU A 88 10.88 15.14 -10.45
CA GLU A 88 10.07 16.30 -10.77
C GLU A 88 10.28 17.35 -9.68
N LEU A 89 11.35 18.12 -9.85
CA LEU A 89 11.49 19.46 -9.31
C LEU A 89 10.42 20.35 -9.97
N PHE A 90 9.24 20.45 -9.34
CA PHE A 90 8.34 21.60 -9.49
C PHE A 90 7.63 21.89 -8.16
#